data_AF-A0A1I3H540-F1
#
_entry.id   AF-A0A1I3H540-F1
#
_cell.length_a   1.000
_cell.length_b   1.000
_cell.length_c   1.000
_cell.angle_alpha   90.00
_cell.angle_beta   90.00
_cell.angle_gamma   90.00
#
_symmetry.space_group_name_H-M   'P 1'
#
loop_
_entity.id
_entity.type
_entity.pdbx_description
1 polymer ?
#
loop_
_entity_poly.entity_id
_entity_poly.type
_entity_poly.pdbx_seq_one_letter_code
_entity_poly.pdbx_strand_id
1 'polypeptide(L)'
;MSRQFSNIENLRELRLKFGLSQKEFWNAVGITQTGGSRYESGRSMPKPVRELVRLIYVEEVDLAKVKRIDLKITRMLKEQHPEIYKSIKDSIK
;
A
#
# COMPACT_ATOMS: atom_id res chain seq x y z
N MET A 1 -17.34 8.65 1.03
CA MET A 1 -16.18 9.28 1.70
C MET A 1 -14.90 8.82 1.01
N SER A 2 -14.50 9.53 -0.04
CA SER A 2 -13.16 9.38 -0.62
C SER A 2 -12.15 9.80 0.44
N ARG A 3 -11.42 8.84 1.04
CA ARG A 3 -10.17 9.16 1.74
C ARG A 3 -9.29 9.82 0.68
N GLN A 4 -9.28 11.14 0.67
CA GLN A 4 -8.23 11.92 0.02
C GLN A 4 -6.95 11.43 0.67
N PHE A 5 -6.14 10.69 -0.08
CA PHE A 5 -4.79 10.33 0.32
C PHE A 5 -3.98 11.62 0.30
N SER A 6 -4.09 12.40 1.37
CA SER A 6 -3.20 13.50 1.69
C SER A 6 -1.83 12.88 1.96
N ASN A 7 -1.07 12.80 0.87
CA ASN A 7 0.37 12.73 0.80
C ASN A 7 1.08 11.60 1.57
N ILE A 8 1.59 10.63 0.82
CA ILE A 8 2.91 10.06 1.13
C ILE A 8 3.90 11.22 0.94
N GLU A 9 3.93 12.14 1.89
CA GLU A 9 4.54 13.46 1.75
C GLU A 9 6.07 13.34 1.74
N ASN A 10 6.59 12.27 2.36
CA ASN A 10 8.02 12.00 2.37
C ASN A 10 8.33 10.51 2.22
N LEU A 11 8.61 10.09 0.98
CA LEU A 11 9.03 8.71 0.64
C LEU A 11 10.31 8.30 1.35
N ARG A 12 11.22 9.25 1.59
CA ARG A 12 12.46 9.01 2.30
C ARG A 12 12.20 8.70 3.76
N GLU A 13 11.33 9.45 4.43
CA GLU A 13 10.93 9.16 5.81
C GLU A 13 10.20 7.83 5.92
N LEU A 14 9.28 7.54 5.00
CA LEU A 14 8.59 6.25 4.96
C LEU A 14 9.59 5.10 4.86
N ARG A 15 10.54 5.19 3.93
CA ARG A 15 11.61 4.19 3.79
C ARG A 15 12.45 4.05 5.05
N LEU A 16 12.85 5.16 5.67
CA LEU A 16 13.64 5.16 6.89
C LEU A 16 12.88 4.55 8.09
N LYS A 17 11.56 4.74 8.17
CA LYS A 17 10.70 4.11 9.19
C LYS A 17 10.76 2.58 9.12
N PHE A 18 10.88 2.02 7.92
CA PHE A 18 11.06 0.58 7.70
C PHE A 18 12.52 0.12 7.81
N GLY A 19 13.48 1.03 7.98
CA GLY A 19 14.91 0.70 8.06
C GLY A 19 15.52 0.19 6.74
N LEU A 20 14.89 0.50 5.60
CA LEU A 20 15.27 -0.07 4.30
C LEU A 20 16.24 0.84 3.52
N SER A 21 17.13 0.21 2.76
CA SER A 21 17.88 0.89 1.70
C SER A 21 16.96 1.30 0.55
N GLN A 22 17.39 2.24 -0.29
CA GLN A 22 16.62 2.63 -1.49
C GLN A 22 16.37 1.41 -2.40
N LYS A 23 17.36 0.53 -2.55
CA LYS A 23 17.22 -0.66 -3.39
C LYS A 23 16.13 -1.59 -2.88
N GLU A 24 16.13 -1.93 -1.60
CA GLU A 24 15.11 -2.79 -1.00
C GLU A 24 13.73 -2.18 -1.11
N PHE A 25 13.62 -0.89 -0.79
CA PHE A 25 12.35 -0.17 -0.80
C PHE A 25 11.71 -0.16 -2.19
N TRP A 26 12.49 0.20 -3.21
CA TRP A 26 11.97 0.35 -4.57
C TRP A 26 11.79 -0.99 -5.28
N ASN A 27 12.62 -2.00 -4.98
CA ASN A 27 12.47 -3.34 -5.55
C ASN A 27 11.11 -3.98 -5.19
N ALA A 28 10.61 -3.79 -3.96
CA ALA A 28 9.30 -4.31 -3.57
C ALA A 28 8.15 -3.73 -4.43
N VAL A 29 8.33 -2.50 -4.94
CA VAL A 29 7.40 -1.78 -5.80
C VAL A 29 7.65 -2.08 -7.30
N GLY A 30 8.67 -2.88 -7.63
CA GLY A 30 9.07 -3.17 -9.00
C GLY A 30 9.80 -2.02 -9.71
N ILE A 31 10.40 -1.11 -8.94
CA ILE A 31 11.13 0.06 -9.45
C ILE A 31 12.63 -0.08 -9.16
N THR A 32 13.47 0.33 -10.10
CA THR A 32 14.93 0.33 -9.89
C THR A 32 15.34 1.36 -8.84
N GLN A 33 16.45 1.12 -8.13
CA GLN A 33 16.98 2.06 -7.13
C GLN A 33 17.20 3.48 -7.72
N THR A 34 17.75 3.57 -8.94
CA THR A 34 18.02 4.86 -9.60
C THR A 34 16.75 5.59 -10.00
N GLY A 35 15.70 4.86 -10.40
CA GLY A 35 14.38 5.42 -10.66
C GLY A 35 13.72 5.93 -9.37
N GLY A 36 13.76 5.11 -8.32
CA GLY A 36 13.21 5.43 -7.02
C GLY A 36 13.87 6.62 -6.32
N SER A 37 15.20 6.72 -6.40
CA SER A 37 15.93 7.86 -5.84
C SER A 37 15.47 9.19 -6.42
N ARG A 38 15.02 9.24 -7.68
CA ARG A 38 14.48 10.49 -8.26
C ARG A 38 13.16 10.88 -7.60
N TYR A 39 12.33 9.91 -7.26
CA TYR A 39 11.07 10.17 -6.55
C TYR A 39 11.31 10.64 -5.12
N GLU A 40 12.29 10.05 -4.41
CA GLU A 40 12.68 10.54 -3.07
C GLU A 40 13.23 11.97 -3.09
N SER A 41 13.87 12.39 -4.19
CA SER A 41 14.40 13.75 -4.37
C SER A 41 13.38 14.76 -4.91
N GLY A 42 12.08 14.42 -4.91
CA GLY A 42 11.01 15.36 -5.26
C GLY A 42 10.53 15.31 -6.71
N ARG A 43 11.01 14.37 -7.53
CA ARG A 43 10.40 14.15 -8.85
C ARG A 43 8.97 13.65 -8.69
N SER A 44 8.05 14.19 -9.50
CA SER A 44 6.68 13.69 -9.56
C SER A 44 6.63 12.19 -9.87
N MET A 45 5.92 11.47 -9.02
CA MET A 45 5.72 10.03 -9.13
C MET A 45 4.43 9.71 -9.88
N PRO A 46 4.47 8.77 -10.87
CA PRO A 46 3.26 8.29 -11.53
C PRO A 46 2.25 7.70 -10.53
N LYS A 47 0.96 7.92 -10.79
CA LYS A 47 -0.14 7.40 -9.94
C LYS A 47 -0.04 5.89 -9.65
N PRO A 48 0.26 5.00 -10.63
CA PRO A 48 0.38 3.57 -10.35
C PRO A 48 1.46 3.24 -9.32
N VAL A 49 2.63 3.89 -9.42
CA VAL A 49 3.75 3.68 -8.48
C VAL A 49 3.35 4.16 -7.09
N ARG A 50 2.65 5.30 -6.98
CA ARG A 50 2.15 5.84 -5.71
C ARG A 50 1.18 4.88 -5.02
N GLU A 51 0.26 4.29 -5.78
CA GLU A 51 -0.69 3.32 -5.23
C GLU A 51 0.01 2.03 -4.76
N LEU A 52 1.03 1.56 -5.48
CA LEU A 52 1.81 0.40 -5.03
C LEU A 52 2.60 0.69 -3.76
N VAL A 53 3.25 1.87 -3.65
CA VAL A 53 3.91 2.29 -2.41
C VAL A 53 2.90 2.31 -1.25
N ARG A 54 1.70 2.86 -1.47
CA ARG A 54 0.63 2.85 -0.46
C ARG A 54 0.26 1.43 -0.05
N LEU A 55 -0.03 0.55 -1.01
CA LEU A 55 -0.45 -0.82 -0.71
C LEU A 55 0.63 -1.58 0.07
N ILE A 56 1.89 -1.48 -0.34
CA ILE A 56 2.98 -2.24 0.28
C ILE A 56 3.38 -1.67 1.65
N TYR A 57 3.52 -0.35 1.79
CA TYR A 57 4.15 0.25 2.98
C TYR A 57 3.21 1.01 3.91
N VAL A 58 1.99 1.33 3.45
CA VAL A 58 0.99 2.00 4.30
C VAL A 58 -0.08 1.01 4.73
N GLU A 59 -0.56 0.19 3.80
CA GLU A 59 -1.53 -0.87 4.07
C GLU A 59 -0.85 -2.21 4.40
N GLU A 60 0.50 -2.25 4.37
CA GLU A 60 1.33 -3.43 4.70
C GLU A 60 0.91 -4.71 3.95
N VAL A 61 0.46 -4.55 2.69
CA VAL A 61 -0.03 -5.63 1.85
C VAL A 61 1.13 -6.34 1.16
N ASP A 62 1.27 -7.63 1.44
CA ASP A 62 2.09 -8.54 0.65
C ASP A 62 1.39 -8.87 -0.68
N LEU A 63 1.79 -8.19 -1.76
CA LEU A 63 1.19 -8.33 -3.09
C LEU A 63 1.24 -9.78 -3.62
N ALA A 64 2.22 -10.59 -3.21
CA ALA A 64 2.33 -11.98 -3.64
C ALA A 64 1.25 -12.87 -3.00
N LYS A 65 0.69 -12.45 -1.86
CA LYS A 65 -0.38 -13.16 -1.15
C LYS A 65 -1.78 -12.70 -1.52
N VAL A 66 -1.92 -11.60 -2.27
CA VAL A 66 -3.23 -11.08 -2.68
C VAL A 66 -3.88 -12.01 -3.70
N LYS A 67 -5.02 -12.59 -3.34
CA LYS A 67 -5.84 -13.37 -4.28
C LYS A 67 -7.13 -12.65 -4.62
N ARG A 68 -7.56 -12.78 -5.88
CA ARG A 68 -8.82 -12.21 -6.37
C ARG A 68 -10.03 -12.71 -5.57
N ILE A 69 -10.00 -13.96 -5.11
CA ILE A 69 -11.11 -14.55 -4.36
C ILE A 69 -11.30 -13.88 -2.99
N ASP A 70 -10.21 -13.58 -2.27
CA ASP A 70 -10.26 -12.94 -0.96
C ASP A 70 -10.87 -11.52 -1.05
N LEU A 71 -10.54 -10.80 -2.12
CA LEU A 71 -11.13 -9.49 -2.42
C LEU A 71 -12.62 -9.59 -2.74
N LYS A 72 -13.04 -10.64 -3.48
CA LYS A 72 -14.46 -10.89 -3.78
C LYS A 72 -15.25 -11.23 -2.53
N ILE A 73 -14.71 -12.10 -1.66
CA ILE A 73 -15.32 -12.47 -0.38
C ILE A 73 -15.50 -11.20 0.46
N THR A 74 -14.44 -10.39 0.59
CA THR A 74 -14.50 -9.12 1.34
C THR A 74 -15.58 -8.18 0.80
N ARG A 75 -15.71 -8.07 -0.53
CA ARG A 75 -16.76 -7.26 -1.16
C ARG A 75 -18.15 -7.80 -0.85
N MET A 76 -18.36 -9.10 -1.00
CA MET A 76 -19.64 -9.76 -0.72
C MET A 76 -20.03 -9.59 0.75
N LEU A 77 -19.10 -9.77 1.69
CA LEU A 77 -19.32 -9.54 3.11
C LEU A 77 -19.76 -8.08 3.37
N LYS A 78 -19.11 -7.10 2.75
CA LYS A 78 -19.50 -5.69 2.93
C LYS A 78 -20.88 -5.36 2.35
N GLU A 79 -21.23 -5.96 1.20
CA GLU A 79 -22.47 -5.65 0.48
C GLU A 79 -23.68 -6.41 1.03
N GLN A 80 -23.49 -7.67 1.45
CA GLN A 80 -24.59 -8.58 1.79
C GLN A 80 -24.65 -8.95 3.27
N HIS A 81 -23.51 -8.93 3.98
CA HIS A 81 -23.40 -9.35 5.38
C HIS A 81 -22.53 -8.37 6.21
N PRO A 82 -22.88 -7.08 6.24
CA PRO A 82 -22.05 -6.05 6.88
C PRO A 82 -21.80 -6.30 8.37
N GLU A 83 -22.72 -6.95 9.07
CA GLU A 83 -22.59 -7.40 10.46
C GLU A 83 -21.48 -8.45 10.63
N ILE A 84 -21.39 -9.42 9.70
CA ILE A 84 -20.32 -10.43 9.71
C ILE A 84 -18.99 -9.76 9.41
N TYR A 85 -18.95 -8.89 8.39
CA TYR A 85 -17.74 -8.12 8.08
C TYR A 85 -17.25 -7.33 9.29
N LYS A 86 -18.17 -6.66 10.01
CA LYS A 86 -17.86 -5.88 11.21
C LYS A 86 -17.34 -6.78 12.34
N SER A 87 -18.01 -7.90 12.61
CA SER A 87 -17.57 -8.86 13.64
C SER A 87 -16.16 -9.39 13.37
N ILE A 88 -15.89 -9.84 12.13
CA ILE A 88 -14.56 -10.29 11.72
C ILE A 88 -13.54 -9.15 11.87
N LYS A 89 -13.87 -7.95 11.39
CA LYS A 89 -12.99 -6.79 11.51
C LYS A 89 -12.65 -6.46 12.96
N ASP A 90 -13.64 -6.45 13.85
CA ASP A 90 -13.45 -6.12 15.26
C ASP A 90 -12.65 -7.22 15.99
N SER A 91 -12.63 -8.45 15.46
CA SER A 91 -11.78 -9.54 15.96
C SER A 91 -10.32 -9.49 15.49
N ILE A 92 -10.03 -8.74 14.42
CA ILE A 92 -8.68 -8.53 13.90
C ILE A 92 -8.13 -7.26 14.58
N LYS A 93 -7.24 -7.45 15.57
CA LYS A 93 -6.51 -6.37 16.22
C LYS A 93 -5.51 -5.71 15.28
#